data_AF-A0A1J3DYB5-F1
#
_entry.id   AF-A0A1J3DYB5-F1
#
_cell.length_a   1.000
_cell.length_b   1.000
_cell.length_c   1.000
_cell.angle_alpha   90.00
_cell.angle_beta   90.00
_cell.angle_gamma   90.00
#
_symmetry.space_group_name_H-M   'P 1'
#
loop_
_entity.id
_entity.type
_entity.pdbx_description
1 polymer ?
#
loop_
_entity_poly.entity_id
_entity_poly.type
_entity_poly.pdbx_seq_one_letter_code
_entity_poly.pdbx_strand_id
1 'polypeptide(L)'
;QDWEYILHKLETSLDLKMEGVLRVGYDILHKDNQFLFLLIAFFFNYKDENHVMAMLSESNLDVRFGLKTLANKSLIHISNKGKIVMH
;
A
#
# COMPACT_ATOMS: atom_id res chain seq x y z
N GLN A 1 -11.21 -13.88 6.86
CA GLN A 1 -11.32 -13.47 8.28
C GLN A 1 -9.98 -13.00 8.86
N ASP A 2 -8.83 -13.52 8.42
CA ASP A 2 -7.53 -13.13 8.99
C ASP A 2 -7.07 -11.70 8.63
N TRP A 3 -7.43 -11.21 7.44
CA TRP A 3 -7.02 -9.88 6.99
C TRP A 3 -7.62 -8.74 7.83
N GLU A 4 -8.87 -8.88 8.28
CA GLU A 4 -9.54 -7.88 9.14
C GLU A 4 -8.89 -7.79 10.52
N TYR A 5 -8.45 -8.92 11.08
CA TYR A 5 -7.73 -8.95 12.36
C TYR A 5 -6.33 -8.31 12.24
N ILE A 6 -5.62 -8.63 11.17
CA ILE A 6 -4.30 -8.07 10.88
C ILE A 6 -4.39 -6.54 10.66
N LEU A 7 -5.41 -6.10 9.93
CA LEU A 7 -5.75 -4.68 9.75
C LEU A 7 -6.01 -4.00 11.10
N HIS A 8 -6.89 -4.57 11.92
CA HIS A 8 -7.22 -4.00 13.22
C HIS A 8 -6.02 -3.88 14.17
N LYS A 9 -5.11 -4.86 14.12
CA LYS A 9 -3.86 -4.84 14.91
C LYS A 9 -2.86 -3.79 14.40
N LEU A 10 -2.81 -3.57 13.09
CA LEU A 10 -2.00 -2.49 12.51
C LEU A 10 -2.52 -1.11 12.93
N GLU A 11 -3.84 -0.90 12.82
CA GLU A 11 -4.53 0.34 13.24
C GLU A 11 -4.19 0.68 14.70
N THR A 12 -4.24 -0.30 15.58
CA THR A 12 -3.94 -0.10 17.01
C THR A 12 -2.46 0.09 17.34
N SER A 13 -1.53 -0.21 16.41
CA SER A 13 -0.06 -0.10 16.65
C SER A 13 0.60 1.14 16.04
N LEU A 14 -0.09 1.87 15.15
CA LEU A 14 0.41 3.07 14.50
C LEU A 14 0.10 4.31 15.34
N ASP A 15 1.11 5.17 15.55
CA ASP A 15 1.06 6.31 16.47
C ASP A 15 0.00 7.36 16.04
N LEU A 16 -0.95 7.66 16.93
CA LEU A 16 -2.30 8.24 16.72
C LEU A 16 -2.37 9.58 15.94
N LYS A 17 -1.25 10.27 15.71
CA LYS A 17 -1.20 11.55 15.00
C LYS A 17 -0.86 11.43 13.51
N MET A 18 -0.01 10.47 13.13
CA MET A 18 0.27 10.19 11.71
C MET A 18 -0.83 9.32 11.09
N GLU A 19 -1.52 8.54 11.93
CA GLU A 19 -2.62 7.67 11.55
C GLU A 19 -3.76 8.45 10.86
N GLY A 20 -4.10 9.65 11.31
CA GLY A 20 -5.26 10.38 10.77
C GLY A 20 -5.17 10.73 9.27
N VAL A 21 -3.99 11.15 8.80
CA VAL A 21 -3.83 11.57 7.39
C VAL A 21 -3.71 10.35 6.47
N LEU A 22 -2.92 9.34 6.88
CA LEU A 22 -2.75 8.10 6.11
C LEU A 22 -4.06 7.30 6.08
N ARG A 23 -4.80 7.23 7.19
CA ARG A 23 -6.09 6.56 7.29
C ARG A 23 -7.14 7.20 6.40
N VAL A 24 -7.28 8.53 6.42
CA VAL A 24 -8.21 9.22 5.50
C VAL A 24 -7.83 8.95 4.05
N GLY A 25 -6.54 8.94 3.72
CA GLY A 25 -6.05 8.59 2.39
C GLY A 25 -6.36 7.14 1.99
N TYR A 26 -6.29 6.21 2.94
CA TYR A 26 -6.56 4.79 2.77
C TYR A 26 -8.07 4.49 2.64
N ASP A 27 -8.91 5.08 3.49
CA ASP A 27 -10.36 4.82 3.53
C ASP A 27 -11.08 5.24 2.24
N ILE A 28 -10.52 6.22 1.51
CA ILE A 28 -11.06 6.69 0.22
C ILE A 28 -10.53 5.92 -1.00
N LEU A 29 -9.68 4.91 -0.80
CA LEU A 29 -9.20 4.05 -1.89
C LEU A 29 -10.27 3.06 -2.33
N HIS A 30 -10.22 2.67 -3.62
CA HIS A 30 -10.90 1.47 -4.08
C HIS A 30 -10.35 0.22 -3.37
N LYS A 31 -11.18 -0.80 -3.15
CA LYS A 31 -10.82 -2.03 -2.42
C LYS A 31 -9.53 -2.69 -2.95
N ASP A 32 -9.35 -2.72 -4.26
CA ASP A 32 -8.15 -3.31 -4.88
C ASP A 32 -6.88 -2.52 -4.53
N ASN A 33 -6.98 -1.19 -4.45
CA ASN A 33 -5.86 -0.32 -4.06
C ASN A 33 -5.60 -0.38 -2.55
N GLN A 34 -6.64 -0.57 -1.73
CA GLN A 34 -6.49 -0.86 -0.30
C GLN A 34 -5.75 -2.18 -0.09
N PHE A 35 -6.13 -3.21 -0.83
CA PHE A 35 -5.47 -4.50 -0.76
C PHE A 35 -4.01 -4.42 -1.25
N LEU A 36 -3.74 -3.72 -2.36
CA LEU A 36 -2.39 -3.47 -2.83
C LEU A 36 -1.54 -2.71 -1.79
N PHE A 37 -2.10 -1.69 -1.14
CA PHE A 37 -1.41 -0.95 -0.08
C PHE A 37 -0.99 -1.88 1.07
N LEU A 38 -1.86 -2.80 1.50
CA LEU A 38 -1.52 -3.78 2.53
C LEU A 38 -0.43 -4.75 2.07
N LEU A 39 -0.50 -5.25 0.83
CA LEU A 39 0.56 -6.08 0.28
C LEU A 39 1.91 -5.36 0.28
N ILE A 40 1.92 -4.06 -0.01
CA ILE A 40 3.13 -3.23 0.10
C ILE A 40 3.59 -3.13 1.56
N ALA A 41 2.68 -2.84 2.49
CA ALA A 41 3.01 -2.71 3.92
C ALA A 41 3.70 -3.98 4.45
N PHE A 42 3.16 -5.15 4.13
CA PHE A 42 3.63 -6.42 4.66
C PHE A 42 4.81 -7.02 3.91
N PHE A 43 4.81 -6.96 2.58
CA PHE A 43 5.75 -7.74 1.76
C PHE A 43 6.66 -6.89 0.89
N PHE A 44 6.14 -5.78 0.37
CA PHE A 44 6.81 -5.07 -0.73
C PHE A 44 7.37 -3.69 -0.40
N ASN A 45 7.35 -3.28 0.87
CA ASN A 45 8.03 -2.06 1.29
C ASN A 45 9.54 -2.18 1.00
N TYR A 46 10.13 -1.13 0.45
CA TYR A 46 11.50 -1.04 -0.06
C TYR A 46 11.85 -1.96 -1.24
N LYS A 47 10.87 -2.63 -1.86
CA LYS A 47 11.08 -3.44 -3.08
C LYS A 47 10.98 -2.59 -4.35
N ASP A 48 11.59 -3.10 -5.42
CA ASP A 48 11.54 -2.48 -6.74
C ASP A 48 10.14 -2.62 -7.36
N GLU A 49 9.61 -1.55 -7.95
CA GLU A 49 8.27 -1.53 -8.54
C GLU A 49 8.10 -2.57 -9.66
N ASN A 50 9.15 -2.85 -10.44
CA ASN A 50 9.08 -3.85 -11.50
C ASN A 50 9.03 -5.26 -10.92
N HIS A 51 9.72 -5.48 -9.79
CA HIS A 51 9.61 -6.74 -9.06
C HIS A 51 8.20 -6.96 -8.51
N VAL A 52 7.58 -5.92 -7.95
CA VAL A 52 6.19 -6.00 -7.45
C VAL A 52 5.21 -6.25 -8.61
N MET A 53 5.36 -5.54 -9.73
CA MET A 53 4.54 -5.78 -10.93
C MET A 53 4.68 -7.21 -11.45
N ALA A 54 5.90 -7.77 -11.45
CA ALA A 54 6.13 -9.14 -11.89
C ALA A 54 5.55 -10.18 -10.91
N MET A 55 5.70 -9.96 -9.60
CA MET A 55 5.16 -10.87 -8.57
C MET A 55 3.63 -10.91 -8.56
N LEU A 56 2.97 -9.83 -8.99
CA LEU A 56 1.52 -9.69 -8.99
C LEU A 56 0.93 -9.74 -10.41
N SER A 57 1.68 -10.19 -11.42
CA SER A 57 1.23 -10.21 -12.83
C SER A 57 0.00 -11.08 -13.06
N GLU A 58 -0.11 -12.18 -12.32
CA GLU A 58 -1.24 -13.11 -12.40
C GLU A 58 -2.38 -12.75 -11.44
N SER A 59 -2.26 -11.64 -10.71
CA SER A 59 -3.34 -11.16 -9.84
C SER A 59 -4.38 -10.38 -10.66
N ASN A 60 -5.61 -10.29 -10.15
CA ASN A 60 -6.65 -9.46 -10.75
C ASN A 60 -6.45 -7.95 -10.46
N LEU A 61 -5.29 -7.53 -9.95
CA LEU A 61 -4.99 -6.15 -9.60
C LEU A 61 -4.35 -5.42 -10.78
N ASP A 62 -4.81 -4.21 -11.07
CA ASP A 62 -4.03 -3.28 -11.90
C ASP A 62 -2.93 -2.63 -11.04
N VAL A 63 -1.82 -3.36 -10.87
CA VAL A 63 -0.70 -2.97 -9.98
C VAL A 63 -0.09 -1.63 -10.41
N ARG A 64 0.05 -1.40 -11.71
CA ARG A 64 0.62 -0.15 -12.25
C ARG A 64 -0.27 1.04 -11.90
N PHE A 65 -1.57 0.91 -12.14
CA PHE A 65 -2.54 1.95 -11.79
C PHE A 65 -2.65 2.14 -10.27
N GLY A 66 -2.60 1.05 -9.51
CA GLY A 66 -2.64 1.06 -8.06
C GLY A 66 -1.46 1.81 -7.45
N LEU A 67 -0.23 1.49 -7.87
CA LEU A 67 0.98 2.20 -7.41
C LEU A 67 0.91 3.70 -7.72
N LYS A 68 0.46 4.06 -8.93
CA LYS A 68 0.24 5.48 -9.30
C LYS A 68 -0.80 6.15 -8.40
N THR A 69 -1.90 5.47 -8.09
CA THR A 69 -2.96 5.99 -7.23
C THR A 69 -2.46 6.21 -5.79
N LEU A 70 -1.71 5.26 -5.25
CA LEU A 70 -1.13 5.34 -3.92
C LEU A 70 -0.10 6.48 -3.82
N ALA A 71 0.74 6.65 -4.84
CA ALA A 71 1.70 7.76 -4.92
C ALA A 71 0.99 9.12 -5.02
N ASN A 72 -0.04 9.23 -5.86
CA ASN A 72 -0.84 10.46 -5.99
C ASN A 72 -1.55 10.85 -4.69
N LYS A 73 -1.92 9.87 -3.86
CA LYS A 73 -2.50 10.10 -2.53
C LYS A 73 -1.45 10.26 -1.42
N SER A 74 -0.16 10.31 -1.77
CA SER A 74 0.94 10.43 -0.81
C SER A 74 0.96 9.33 0.26
N LEU A 75 0.45 8.13 -0.08
CA LEU A 75 0.50 6.95 0.80
C LEU A 75 1.80 6.17 0.62
N ILE A 76 2.42 6.28 -0.56
CA ILE A 76 3.73 5.73 -0.87
C ILE A 76 4.54 6.75 -1.66
N HIS A 77 5.85 6.56 -1.67
CA HIS A 77 6.79 7.22 -2.55
C HIS A 77 7.53 6.18 -3.40
N ILE A 78 7.71 6.44 -4.69
CA ILE A 78 8.58 5.65 -5.56
C ILE A 78 9.85 6.46 -5.78
N SER A 79 10.96 5.96 -5.25
CA SER A 79 12.25 6.62 -5.39
C SER A 79 12.74 6.64 -6.84
N ASN A 80 13.71 7.50 -7.13
CA ASN A 80 14.36 7.57 -8.45
C ASN A 80 15.03 6.24 -8.88
N LYS A 81 15.22 5.30 -7.95
CA LYS A 81 15.74 3.95 -8.22
C LYS A 81 14.64 2.90 -8.37
N GLY A 82 13.37 3.30 -8.50
CA GLY A 82 12.23 2.39 -8.64
C GLY A 82 11.77 1.72 -7.35
N LYS A 83 12.39 2.04 -6.19
CA LYS A 83 11.98 1.45 -4.91
C LYS A 83 10.72 2.09 -4.36
N ILE A 84 9.75 1.27 -3.98
CA ILE A 84 8.54 1.67 -3.26
C ILE A 84 8.88 1.88 -1.79
N VAL A 85 8.48 3.00 -1.21
CA VAL A 85 8.65 3.35 0.19
C VAL A 85 7.30 3.77 0.74
N MET A 86 6.81 3.10 1.77
CA MET A 86 5.59 3.50 2.47
C MET A 86 5.87 4.71 3.37
N HIS A 87 4.91 5.63 3.45
CA HIS A 87 4.94 6.78 4.36
C HIS A 87 4.43 6.43 5.76
#